data_AF-A0A8T1P9F5-F1
#
_entry.id   AF-A0A8T1P9F5-F1
#
_cell.length_a   1.000
_cell.length_b   1.000
_cell.length_c   1.000
_cell.angle_alpha   90.00
_cell.angle_beta   90.00
_cell.angle_gamma   90.00
#
_symmetry.space_group_name_H-M   'P 1'
#
loop_
_entity.id
_entity.type
_entity.pdbx_description
1 polymer ?
#
loop_
_entity_poly.entity_id
_entity_poly.type
_entity_poly.pdbx_seq_one_letter_code
_entity_poly.pdbx_strand_id
1 'polypeptide(L)'
;MSKLFARIVGYFGNRNLVGVDKAGNRYFTRKEEIDGIMKEKRWVLFRGEEDSTSIPVEWICWLNGQRKIAPTPEEIMELEARRERVRQNVARLKKEEEEEKRAKEGNARKTSISGKVGGPDLKSFIRQFPDALEGGKVKEASDAMDGTRNSKERATEKAETEQESSEPTGSGASFRPGTWQPPS
;
A
#
# COMPACT_ATOMS: atom_id res chain seq x y z
N MET A 1 -47.76 -35.86 20.84
CA MET A 1 -47.49 -35.58 19.41
C MET A 1 -46.90 -34.17 19.17
N SER A 2 -46.20 -33.57 20.14
CA SER A 2 -45.80 -32.13 20.10
C SER A 2 -44.30 -31.86 20.05
N LYS A 3 -43.44 -32.89 19.90
CA LYS A 3 -41.98 -32.73 19.94
C LYS A 3 -41.35 -32.46 18.56
N LEU A 4 -42.07 -32.70 17.47
CA LEU A 4 -41.58 -32.47 16.11
C LEU A 4 -41.78 -31.01 15.68
N PHE A 5 -42.93 -30.42 15.98
CA PHE A 5 -43.20 -29.01 15.71
C PHE A 5 -42.34 -28.06 16.56
N ALA A 6 -42.06 -28.42 17.81
CA ALA A 6 -41.15 -27.64 18.68
C ALA A 6 -39.72 -27.55 18.13
N ARG A 7 -39.23 -28.61 17.46
CA ARG A 7 -37.88 -28.62 16.83
C ARG A 7 -37.81 -27.75 15.59
N ILE A 8 -38.89 -27.68 14.82
CA ILE A 8 -38.98 -26.84 13.61
C ILE A 8 -39.09 -25.36 14.01
N VAL A 9 -39.92 -25.02 15.01
CA VAL A 9 -40.04 -23.64 15.52
C VAL A 9 -38.73 -23.18 16.17
N GLY A 10 -38.00 -24.04 16.87
CA GLY A 10 -36.67 -23.72 17.42
C GLY A 10 -35.62 -23.42 16.35
N TYR A 11 -35.75 -23.96 15.14
CA TYR A 11 -34.82 -23.68 14.03
C TYR A 11 -35.02 -22.27 13.44
N PHE A 12 -36.26 -21.77 13.44
CA PHE A 12 -36.58 -20.40 13.00
C PHE A 12 -36.44 -19.35 14.12
N GLY A 13 -36.61 -19.75 15.39
CA GLY A 13 -36.52 -18.84 16.54
C GLY A 13 -35.11 -18.33 16.88
N ASN A 14 -34.06 -18.91 16.29
CA ASN A 14 -32.67 -18.57 16.63
C ASN A 14 -31.99 -17.61 15.65
N ARG A 15 -32.74 -17.05 14.70
CA ARG A 15 -32.24 -16.10 13.70
C ARG A 15 -32.57 -14.68 14.12
N ASN A 16 -31.63 -13.99 14.75
CA ASN A 16 -31.82 -12.59 15.10
C ASN A 16 -31.34 -11.70 13.93
N LEU A 17 -32.27 -11.01 13.26
CA LEU A 17 -31.96 -10.05 12.20
C LEU A 17 -31.36 -8.79 12.83
N VAL A 18 -30.13 -8.50 12.47
CA VAL A 18 -29.36 -7.39 13.03
C VAL A 18 -29.53 -6.13 12.21
N GLY A 19 -29.54 -6.26 10.88
CA GLY A 19 -29.68 -5.12 10.00
C GLY A 19 -29.64 -5.50 8.53
N VAL A 20 -29.79 -4.48 7.70
CA VAL A 20 -29.78 -4.57 6.24
C VAL A 20 -28.85 -3.50 5.70
N ASP A 21 -28.01 -3.83 4.73
CA ASP A 21 -27.17 -2.83 4.04
C ASP A 21 -27.92 -2.11 2.91
N LYS A 22 -27.22 -1.20 2.22
CA LYS A 22 -27.75 -0.48 1.06
C LYS A 22 -28.03 -1.37 -0.14
N ALA A 23 -27.34 -2.51 -0.25
CA ALA A 23 -27.56 -3.49 -1.31
C ALA A 23 -28.78 -4.40 -1.05
N GLY A 24 -29.30 -4.40 0.19
CA GLY A 24 -30.39 -5.25 0.63
C GLY A 24 -29.94 -6.60 1.20
N ASN A 25 -28.65 -6.78 1.46
CA ASN A 25 -28.11 -7.93 2.17
C ASN A 25 -28.54 -7.89 3.63
N ARG A 26 -28.96 -9.03 4.16
CA ARG A 26 -29.50 -9.15 5.52
C ARG A 26 -28.50 -9.85 6.42
N TYR A 27 -28.21 -9.25 7.57
CA TYR A 27 -27.22 -9.75 8.51
C TYR A 27 -27.89 -10.35 9.72
N PHE A 28 -27.42 -11.54 10.12
CA PHE A 28 -28.01 -12.31 11.20
C PHE A 28 -26.96 -12.67 12.24
N THR A 29 -27.41 -12.78 13.49
CA THR A 29 -26.63 -13.31 14.61
C THR A 29 -27.39 -14.43 15.31
N ARG A 30 -26.65 -15.41 15.81
CA ARG A 30 -27.14 -16.48 16.69
C ARG A 30 -26.13 -16.77 17.77
N LYS A 31 -26.60 -16.87 19.00
CA LYS A 31 -25.81 -17.40 20.11
C LYS A 31 -25.90 -18.92 20.05
N GLU A 32 -24.75 -19.56 19.88
CA GLU A 32 -24.61 -21.01 19.85
C GLU A 32 -23.59 -21.41 20.92
N GLU A 33 -23.94 -22.38 21.74
CA GLU A 33 -23.03 -22.95 22.72
C GLU A 33 -22.18 -24.01 22.02
N ILE A 34 -20.90 -23.71 21.82
CA ILE A 34 -19.93 -24.60 21.19
C ILE A 34 -18.88 -24.90 22.25
N ASP A 35 -18.73 -26.18 22.59
CA ASP A 35 -17.75 -26.67 23.57
C ASP A 35 -17.86 -25.99 24.97
N GLY A 36 -19.09 -25.68 25.41
CA GLY A 36 -19.35 -25.02 26.70
C GLY A 36 -19.08 -23.51 26.73
N ILE A 37 -18.75 -22.91 25.59
CA ILE A 37 -18.56 -21.46 25.44
C ILE A 37 -19.68 -20.91 24.57
N MET A 38 -20.40 -19.89 25.06
CA MET A 38 -21.38 -19.17 24.26
C MET A 38 -20.67 -18.34 23.18
N LYS A 39 -20.75 -18.77 21.92
CA LYS A 39 -20.19 -18.06 20.76
C LYS A 39 -21.32 -17.44 19.93
N GLU A 40 -21.08 -16.22 19.45
CA GLU A 40 -21.98 -15.55 18.51
C GLU A 40 -21.58 -15.92 17.08
N LYS A 41 -22.41 -16.72 16.42
CA LYS A 41 -22.30 -17.00 14.99
C LYS A 41 -22.97 -15.88 14.20
N ARG A 42 -22.24 -15.27 13.28
CA ARG A 42 -22.70 -14.17 12.41
C ARG A 42 -22.66 -14.62 10.97
N TRP A 43 -23.69 -14.29 10.20
CA TRP A 43 -23.73 -14.60 8.77
C TRP A 43 -24.58 -13.59 8.00
N VAL A 44 -24.39 -13.57 6.69
CA VAL A 44 -25.13 -12.72 5.75
C VAL A 44 -26.01 -13.58 4.86
N LEU A 45 -27.18 -13.05 4.49
CA LEU A 45 -27.99 -13.55 3.39
C LEU A 45 -28.00 -12.48 2.30
N PHE A 46 -27.42 -12.80 1.16
CA PHE A 46 -27.41 -11.94 0.00
C PHE A 46 -28.81 -11.83 -0.61
N ARG A 47 -29.11 -10.66 -1.18
CA ARG A 47 -30.38 -10.45 -1.89
C ARG A 47 -30.38 -11.07 -3.29
N GLY A 48 -29.22 -11.13 -3.94
CA GLY A 48 -29.04 -11.59 -5.32
C GLY A 48 -27.83 -12.50 -5.44
N GLU A 49 -26.86 -12.13 -6.28
CA GLU A 49 -25.60 -12.85 -6.45
C GLU A 49 -24.79 -12.85 -5.15
N GLU A 50 -24.20 -14.01 -4.84
CA GLU A 50 -23.42 -14.24 -3.62
C GLU A 50 -22.00 -13.68 -3.77
N ASP A 51 -21.92 -12.36 -3.90
CA ASP A 51 -20.67 -11.64 -4.09
C ASP A 51 -20.16 -11.07 -2.77
N SER A 52 -19.06 -11.63 -2.27
CA SER A 52 -18.42 -11.17 -1.02
C SER A 52 -17.87 -9.74 -1.11
N THR A 53 -17.55 -9.27 -2.32
CA THR A 53 -17.08 -7.89 -2.59
C THR A 53 -18.18 -6.84 -2.48
N SER A 54 -19.45 -7.25 -2.55
CA SER A 54 -20.61 -6.36 -2.41
C SER A 54 -20.85 -5.91 -0.97
N ILE A 55 -20.26 -6.62 0.00
CA ILE A 55 -20.45 -6.35 1.43
C ILE A 55 -19.71 -5.07 1.83
N PRO A 56 -20.37 -4.08 2.44
CA PRO A 56 -19.68 -2.90 2.99
C PRO A 56 -18.66 -3.29 4.06
N VAL A 57 -17.52 -2.61 4.10
CA VAL A 57 -16.41 -2.96 5.02
C VAL A 57 -16.84 -2.97 6.49
N GLU A 58 -17.78 -2.12 6.89
CA GLU A 58 -18.29 -2.04 8.26
C GLU A 58 -18.97 -3.35 8.67
N TRP A 59 -19.73 -3.94 7.75
CA TRP A 59 -20.37 -5.24 7.92
C TRP A 59 -19.36 -6.39 7.87
N ILE A 60 -18.32 -6.29 7.03
CA ILE A 60 -17.21 -7.27 7.02
C ILE A 60 -16.51 -7.31 8.39
N CYS A 61 -16.21 -6.14 8.97
CA CYS A 61 -15.60 -6.05 10.30
C CYS A 61 -16.51 -6.66 11.39
N TRP A 62 -17.82 -6.47 11.29
CA TRP A 62 -18.78 -7.07 12.21
C TRP A 62 -18.88 -8.59 12.02
N LEU A 63 -18.96 -9.09 10.78
CA LEU A 63 -19.00 -10.53 10.49
C LEU A 63 -17.74 -11.25 11.01
N ASN A 64 -16.56 -10.62 10.86
CA ASN A 64 -15.29 -11.15 11.32
C ASN A 64 -15.08 -11.04 12.84
N GLY A 65 -16.04 -10.49 13.59
CA GLY A 65 -15.93 -10.34 15.04
C GLY A 65 -15.02 -9.20 15.51
N GLN A 66 -14.43 -8.42 14.60
CA GLN A 66 -13.59 -7.26 14.93
C GLN A 66 -14.40 -6.17 15.65
N ARG A 67 -15.69 -6.03 15.28
CA ARG A 67 -16.64 -5.15 15.96
C ARG A 67 -17.69 -5.97 16.71
N LYS A 68 -18.02 -5.58 17.93
CA LYS A 68 -19.10 -6.21 18.72
C LYS A 68 -20.47 -5.69 18.32
N ILE A 69 -20.55 -4.38 18.08
CA ILE A 69 -21.77 -3.67 17.73
C ILE A 69 -21.91 -3.65 16.20
N ALA A 70 -23.13 -3.84 15.71
CA ALA A 70 -23.43 -3.79 14.28
C ALA A 70 -23.39 -2.34 13.78
N PRO A 71 -22.96 -2.11 12.53
CA PRO A 71 -22.83 -0.76 12.00
C PRO A 71 -24.21 -0.10 11.87
N THR A 72 -24.30 1.17 12.28
CA THR A 72 -25.53 1.95 12.12
C THR A 72 -25.62 2.53 10.70
N PRO A 73 -26.84 2.74 10.16
CA PRO A 73 -26.99 3.36 8.83
C PRO A 73 -26.36 4.75 8.73
N GLU A 74 -26.41 5.52 9.81
CA GLU A 74 -25.82 6.86 9.91
C GLU A 74 -24.29 6.83 9.81
N GLU A 75 -23.63 5.94 10.58
CA GLU A 75 -22.18 5.73 10.50
C GLU A 75 -21.74 5.36 9.08
N ILE A 76 -22.50 4.48 8.41
CA ILE A 76 -22.20 4.06 7.04
C ILE A 76 -22.27 5.25 6.08
N MET A 77 -23.28 6.11 6.22
CA MET A 77 -23.41 7.32 5.39
C MET A 77 -22.26 8.29 5.62
N GLU A 78 -21.85 8.51 6.87
CA GLU A 78 -20.73 9.40 7.19
C GLU A 78 -19.41 8.90 6.58
N LEU A 79 -19.14 7.59 6.71
CA LEU A 79 -17.93 6.98 6.16
C LEU A 79 -17.89 7.00 4.64
N GLU A 80 -19.04 6.84 3.98
CA GLU A 80 -19.13 7.04 2.53
C GLU A 80 -18.85 8.49 2.13
N ALA A 81 -19.45 9.47 2.82
CA ALA A 81 -19.17 10.88 2.57
C ALA A 81 -17.68 11.22 2.76
N ARG A 82 -17.01 10.58 3.74
CA ARG A 82 -15.57 10.70 3.91
C ARG A 82 -14.80 10.10 2.73
N ARG A 83 -15.17 8.92 2.25
CA ARG A 83 -14.55 8.28 1.08
C ARG A 83 -14.72 9.12 -0.18
N GLU A 84 -15.88 9.74 -0.37
CA GLU A 84 -16.13 10.64 -1.49
C GLU A 84 -15.24 11.88 -1.46
N ARG A 85 -15.12 12.54 -0.30
CA ARG A 85 -14.20 13.68 -0.13
C ARG A 85 -12.75 13.30 -0.43
N VAL A 86 -12.29 12.15 0.08
CA VAL A 86 -10.94 11.66 -0.20
C VAL A 86 -10.77 11.41 -1.71
N ARG A 87 -11.75 10.78 -2.36
CA ARG A 87 -11.73 10.54 -3.81
C ARG A 87 -11.63 11.84 -4.60
N GLN A 88 -12.38 12.86 -4.22
CA GLN A 88 -12.34 14.19 -4.85
C GLN A 88 -10.96 14.85 -4.66
N ASN A 89 -10.40 14.81 -3.46
CA ASN A 89 -9.07 15.36 -3.18
C ASN A 89 -7.97 14.64 -3.98
N VAL A 90 -8.02 13.30 -4.05
CA VAL A 90 -7.08 12.51 -4.85
C VAL A 90 -7.20 12.83 -6.33
N ALA A 91 -8.43 12.99 -6.85
CA ALA A 91 -8.64 13.38 -8.25
C ALA A 91 -8.08 14.77 -8.55
N ARG A 92 -8.23 15.72 -7.61
CA ARG A 92 -7.66 17.07 -7.74
C ARG A 92 -6.12 17.02 -7.78
N LEU A 93 -5.49 16.34 -6.82
CA LEU A 93 -4.03 16.20 -6.76
C LEU A 93 -3.47 15.53 -8.02
N LYS A 94 -4.12 14.48 -8.52
CA LYS A 94 -3.72 13.81 -9.76
C LYS A 94 -3.78 14.74 -10.98
N LYS A 95 -4.79 15.62 -11.06
CA LYS A 95 -4.89 16.62 -12.14
C LYS A 95 -3.79 17.66 -12.05
N GLU A 96 -3.56 18.21 -10.86
CA GLU A 96 -2.48 19.17 -10.60
C GLU A 96 -1.11 18.57 -10.97
N GLU A 97 -0.85 17.31 -10.58
CA GLU A 97 0.37 16.59 -10.92
C GLU A 97 0.51 16.34 -12.43
N GLU A 98 -0.59 15.99 -13.11
CA GLU A 98 -0.57 15.79 -14.57
C GLU A 98 -0.32 17.11 -15.32
N GLU A 99 -0.95 18.21 -14.89
CA GLU A 99 -0.71 19.53 -15.44
C GLU A 99 0.74 19.98 -15.21
N GLU A 100 1.30 19.73 -14.03
CA GLU A 100 2.69 20.00 -13.72
C GLU A 100 3.63 19.16 -14.60
N LYS A 101 3.34 17.87 -14.81
CA LYS A 101 4.10 17.01 -15.73
C LYS A 101 4.04 17.53 -17.17
N ARG A 102 2.86 17.90 -17.66
CA ARG A 102 2.69 18.50 -19.00
C ARG A 102 3.47 19.81 -19.13
N ALA A 103 3.47 20.66 -18.11
CA ALA A 103 4.23 21.91 -18.10
C ALA A 103 5.75 21.66 -18.06
N LYS A 104 6.22 20.70 -17.24
CA LYS A 104 7.63 20.29 -17.17
C LYS A 104 8.12 19.68 -18.46
N GLU A 105 7.33 18.82 -19.11
CA GLU A 105 7.66 18.26 -20.43
C GLU A 105 7.76 19.34 -21.51
N GLY A 106 6.83 20.30 -21.50
CA GLY A 106 6.91 21.48 -22.38
C GLY A 106 8.14 22.34 -22.11
N ASN A 107 8.52 22.51 -20.85
CA ASN A 107 9.73 23.25 -20.46
C ASN A 107 11.02 22.51 -20.83
N ALA A 108 11.08 21.19 -20.59
CA ALA A 108 12.22 20.33 -20.96
C ALA A 108 12.48 20.34 -22.48
N ARG A 109 11.42 20.34 -23.29
CA ARG A 109 11.53 20.49 -24.76
C ARG A 109 11.98 21.89 -25.20
N LYS A 110 11.69 22.94 -24.42
CA LYS A 110 12.23 24.30 -24.67
C LYS A 110 13.70 24.43 -24.29
N THR A 111 14.13 23.76 -23.21
CA THR A 111 15.53 23.78 -22.77
C THR A 111 16.46 23.01 -23.71
N SER A 112 15.96 21.96 -24.38
CA SER A 112 16.75 21.23 -25.39
C SER A 112 16.89 21.96 -26.73
N ILE A 113 15.99 22.90 -27.06
CA ILE A 113 16.07 23.73 -28.28
C ILE A 113 16.95 24.98 -28.05
N SER A 114 16.98 25.50 -26.82
CA SER A 114 17.81 26.65 -26.42
C SER A 114 19.12 26.21 -25.75
N GLY A 115 20.10 25.75 -26.53
CA GLY A 115 21.50 25.84 -26.09
C GLY A 115 22.42 24.67 -26.41
N LYS A 116 23.30 24.89 -27.38
CA LYS A 116 24.72 24.53 -27.24
C LYS A 116 25.30 25.44 -26.14
N VAL A 117 25.02 25.16 -24.87
CA VAL A 117 25.62 25.89 -23.75
C VAL A 117 26.06 24.83 -22.75
N GLY A 118 27.37 24.84 -22.45
CA GLY A 118 28.02 23.90 -21.55
C GLY A 118 27.27 23.78 -20.23
N GLY A 119 27.17 22.56 -19.72
CA GLY A 119 26.45 22.25 -18.48
C GLY A 119 26.94 23.07 -17.28
N PRO A 120 26.19 23.01 -16.15
CA PRO A 120 26.48 23.81 -14.95
C PRO A 120 27.96 23.72 -14.56
N ASP A 121 28.61 24.87 -14.39
CA ASP A 121 30.05 24.97 -14.18
C ASP A 121 30.48 24.22 -12.91
N LEU A 122 31.12 23.06 -13.11
CA LEU A 122 31.61 22.19 -12.04
C LEU A 122 32.54 22.94 -11.08
N LYS A 123 33.25 23.97 -11.56
CA LYS A 123 34.16 24.78 -10.74
C LYS A 123 33.41 25.64 -9.73
N SER A 124 32.25 26.18 -10.13
CA SER A 124 31.40 26.95 -9.23
C SER A 124 30.78 26.08 -8.11
N PHE A 125 30.47 24.81 -8.41
CA PHE A 125 30.04 23.82 -7.43
C PHE A 125 31.17 23.41 -6.46
N ILE A 126 32.38 23.17 -6.96
CA ILE A 126 33.54 22.82 -6.13
C ILE A 126 33.91 23.95 -5.15
N ARG A 127 33.71 25.22 -5.53
CA ARG A 127 34.00 26.37 -4.67
C ARG A 127 33.07 26.48 -3.45
N GLN A 128 31.91 25.82 -3.46
CA GLN A 128 30.98 25.81 -2.32
C GLN A 128 31.49 24.92 -1.17
N PHE A 129 32.46 24.04 -1.44
CA PHE A 129 33.08 23.15 -0.46
C PHE A 129 34.59 23.44 -0.36
N PRO A 130 35.01 24.42 0.46
CA PRO A 130 36.42 24.76 0.61
C PRO A 130 37.30 23.61 1.14
N ASP A 131 36.71 22.59 1.78
CA ASP A 131 37.43 21.47 2.39
C ASP A 131 37.86 20.34 1.42
N ALA A 132 37.48 20.39 0.13
CA ALA A 132 37.83 19.33 -0.82
C ALA A 132 39.25 19.45 -1.42
N LEU A 133 40.01 20.49 -1.08
CA LEU A 133 41.31 20.79 -1.68
C LEU A 133 42.53 20.47 -0.78
N GLU A 134 42.33 20.13 0.49
CA GLU A 134 43.40 19.59 1.34
C GLU A 134 43.42 18.06 1.30
N GLY A 135 44.01 17.50 0.23
CA GLY A 135 44.16 16.05 0.14
C GLY A 135 44.93 15.56 -1.08
N GLY A 136 46.26 15.57 -1.01
CA GLY A 136 47.07 14.56 -1.70
C GLY A 136 47.91 15.04 -2.88
N LYS A 137 49.23 15.03 -2.67
CA LYS A 137 50.30 15.21 -3.64
C LYS A 137 50.11 14.42 -4.93
N VAL A 138 50.42 15.11 -6.03
CA VAL A 138 50.86 14.56 -7.32
C VAL A 138 51.98 13.53 -7.11
N LYS A 139 51.82 12.34 -7.69
CA LYS A 139 52.94 11.53 -8.18
C LYS A 139 52.54 10.95 -9.54
N GLU A 140 53.02 11.60 -10.60
CA GLU A 140 53.27 10.94 -11.87
C GLU A 140 54.30 9.85 -11.64
N ALA A 141 53.98 8.64 -12.05
CA ALA A 141 54.95 7.58 -12.29
C ALA A 141 54.57 6.92 -13.62
N SER A 142 55.55 6.92 -14.51
CA SER A 142 55.59 6.23 -15.78
C SER A 142 55.55 4.71 -15.61
N ASP A 143 55.10 4.05 -16.67
CA ASP A 143 55.74 2.90 -17.34
C ASP A 143 54.83 1.69 -17.64
N ALA A 144 54.73 1.46 -18.95
CA ALA A 144 54.84 0.20 -19.69
C ALA A 144 53.77 -0.91 -19.57
N MET A 145 53.38 -1.33 -20.79
CA MET A 145 52.90 -2.68 -21.20
C MET A 145 51.53 -3.11 -20.64
N ASP A 146 50.71 -3.93 -21.28
CA ASP A 146 50.66 -4.68 -22.54
C ASP A 146 49.27 -5.36 -22.53
N GLY A 147 48.77 -5.83 -23.68
CA GLY A 147 47.84 -6.96 -23.66
C GLY A 147 46.35 -6.65 -23.85
N THR A 148 45.97 -6.36 -25.09
CA THR A 148 45.15 -7.28 -25.90
C THR A 148 44.10 -8.16 -25.17
N ARG A 149 42.79 -7.90 -25.36
CA ARG A 149 41.82 -8.80 -26.08
C ARG A 149 40.34 -8.55 -25.73
N ASN A 150 39.59 -8.36 -26.82
CA ASN A 150 38.29 -8.93 -27.16
C ASN A 150 37.05 -8.76 -26.25
N SER A 151 36.11 -8.01 -26.81
CA SER A 151 34.70 -8.33 -26.97
C SER A 151 34.37 -9.82 -27.19
N LYS A 152 33.39 -10.36 -26.45
CA LYS A 152 32.34 -11.30 -26.92
C LYS A 152 31.37 -11.65 -25.78
N GLU A 153 30.08 -11.31 -25.96
CA GLU A 153 28.86 -12.13 -25.67
C GLU A 153 28.63 -12.67 -24.25
N ARG A 154 27.43 -13.05 -23.78
CA ARG A 154 26.00 -12.89 -24.10
C ARG A 154 25.31 -13.70 -23.00
N ALA A 155 24.14 -13.24 -22.58
CA ALA A 155 23.11 -13.97 -21.83
C ALA A 155 23.42 -14.39 -20.39
N THR A 156 22.64 -13.83 -19.45
CA THR A 156 21.74 -14.62 -18.59
C THR A 156 20.63 -13.72 -18.04
N GLU A 157 19.40 -14.11 -18.34
CA GLU A 157 18.27 -14.20 -17.41
C GLU A 157 17.86 -12.95 -16.60
N LYS A 158 16.74 -12.36 -17.04
CA LYS A 158 15.88 -11.51 -16.21
C LYS A 158 15.32 -12.35 -15.05
N ALA A 159 15.93 -12.23 -13.89
CA ALA A 159 15.24 -12.41 -12.62
C ALA A 159 14.87 -11.02 -12.10
N GLU A 160 13.58 -10.78 -11.91
CA GLU A 160 13.06 -9.60 -11.22
C GLU A 160 13.63 -9.59 -9.81
N THR A 161 14.62 -8.73 -9.55
CA THR A 161 15.08 -8.45 -8.20
C THR A 161 14.11 -7.45 -7.60
N GLU A 162 13.16 -7.96 -6.82
CA GLU A 162 12.50 -7.18 -5.78
C GLU A 162 13.61 -6.55 -4.94
N GLN A 163 13.69 -5.22 -4.95
CA GLN A 163 14.53 -4.50 -4.00
C GLN A 163 13.86 -4.63 -2.63
N GLU A 164 14.04 -5.78 -1.98
CA GLU A 164 13.86 -5.91 -0.53
C GLU A 164 14.84 -4.94 0.11
N SER A 165 14.34 -3.78 0.55
CA SER A 165 15.09 -2.92 1.44
C SER A 165 15.27 -3.67 2.75
N SER A 166 16.45 -4.27 2.94
CA SER A 166 16.84 -5.02 4.14
C SER A 166 17.13 -4.12 5.35
N GLU A 167 16.83 -2.83 5.25
CA GLU A 167 16.99 -1.89 6.35
C GLU A 167 15.82 -2.06 7.35
N PRO A 168 16.11 -2.19 8.65
CA PRO A 168 15.07 -2.25 9.66
C PRO A 168 14.30 -0.93 9.66
N THR A 169 13.06 -0.95 9.17
CA THR A 169 12.17 0.22 9.22
C THR A 169 11.54 0.29 10.60
N GLY A 170 12.24 0.88 11.55
CA GLY A 170 11.76 1.10 12.91
C GLY A 170 12.03 2.53 13.37
N SER A 171 11.02 3.18 13.95
CA SER A 171 11.20 4.46 14.64
C SER A 171 11.13 4.23 16.15
N GLY A 172 12.21 4.56 16.86
CA GLY A 172 12.30 4.40 18.32
C GLY A 172 13.64 4.89 18.86
N ALA A 173 13.70 5.18 20.17
CA ALA A 173 14.89 5.74 20.83
C ALA A 173 16.14 4.84 20.76
N SER A 174 15.97 3.56 20.45
CA SER A 174 17.05 2.58 20.27
C SER A 174 17.41 2.33 18.79
N PHE A 175 16.80 3.04 17.85
CA PHE A 175 17.09 2.87 16.42
C PHE A 175 18.47 3.46 16.08
N ARG A 176 19.34 2.63 15.51
CA ARG A 176 20.66 3.04 15.01
C ARG A 176 20.79 2.60 13.55
N PRO A 177 20.68 3.53 12.58
CA PRO A 177 20.88 3.19 11.17
C PRO A 177 22.32 2.71 10.93
N GLY A 178 22.50 1.72 10.05
CA GLY A 178 23.82 1.25 9.62
C GLY A 178 24.52 0.18 10.47
N THR A 179 23.82 -0.46 11.43
CA THR A 179 24.43 -1.48 12.32
C THR A 179 24.26 -2.92 11.83
N TRP A 180 23.74 -3.13 10.61
CA TRP A 180 23.54 -4.48 10.09
C TRP A 180 24.86 -5.08 9.60
N GLN A 181 25.21 -6.27 10.12
CA GLN A 181 26.29 -7.11 9.60
C GLN A 181 25.68 -8.40 9.04
N PRO A 182 26.02 -8.80 7.80
CA PRO A 182 25.56 -10.08 7.26
C PRO A 182 26.14 -11.26 8.07
N PRO A 183 25.41 -12.37 8.20
CA PRO A 183 25.96 -13.61 8.76
C PRO A 183 27.06 -14.18 7.85
N SER A 184 28.11 -14.72 8.46
CA SER A 184 29.22 -15.43 7.80
C SER A 184 28.83 -16.82 7.30
#